data_AF-A0A660SI74-F1
#
_entry.id   AF-A0A660SI74-F1
#
_cell.length_a   1.000
_cell.length_b   1.000
_cell.length_c   1.000
_cell.angle_alpha   90.00
_cell.angle_beta   90.00
_cell.angle_gamma   90.00
#
_symmetry.space_group_name_H-M   'P 1'
#
loop_
_entity.id
_entity.type
_entity.pdbx_description
1 polymer ?
#
loop_
_entity_poly.entity_id
_entity_poly.type
_entity_poly.pdbx_seq_one_letter_code
_entity_poly.pdbx_strand_id
1 'polypeptide(L)'
;MILLLTFGISAADLGRLYANGDYQAIIERAPLILLDTTLSKDEEIEVYKYYAFALVILGRKEEAIELFIRLLDLNPNFQLDPVKISPKIINVFNEAKNRRNLMMPIIRPFKDTIYIEKKLPLAVLVPGVYQIQENKRIKGYIIIAAELISVTALGISQYYYTKSREEYLATRDPYIISEKYEVYNGWYKKRLIFAFTTGAIWLFSLIDAF
;
A
#
# COMPACT_ATOMS: atom_id res chain seq x y z
N MET A 1 9.92 18.78 -40.88
CA MET A 1 10.59 18.39 -39.62
C MET A 1 10.76 19.66 -38.80
N ILE A 2 9.76 19.99 -37.98
CA ILE A 2 9.80 21.18 -37.11
C ILE A 2 10.62 20.77 -35.89
N LEU A 3 11.83 21.31 -35.79
CA LEU A 3 12.69 21.15 -34.63
C LEU A 3 12.05 21.98 -33.51
N LEU A 4 11.18 21.36 -32.71
CA LEU A 4 10.70 21.92 -31.46
C LEU A 4 11.91 22.03 -30.53
N LEU A 5 12.58 23.18 -30.56
CA LEU A 5 13.46 23.63 -29.49
C LEU A 5 12.62 23.72 -28.22
N THR A 6 12.50 22.60 -27.50
CA THR A 6 12.04 22.60 -26.12
C THR A 6 13.13 23.27 -25.31
N PHE A 7 13.12 24.60 -25.28
CA PHE A 7 13.79 25.33 -24.21
C PHE A 7 13.26 24.75 -22.92
N GLY A 8 14.08 23.99 -22.20
CA GLY A 8 13.71 23.40 -20.92
C GLY A 8 13.39 24.52 -19.95
N ILE A 9 12.10 24.84 -19.79
CA ILE A 9 11.66 25.83 -18.84
C ILE A 9 11.75 25.16 -17.47
N SER A 10 12.71 25.61 -16.67
CA SER A 10 12.97 25.05 -15.36
C SER A 10 12.26 25.87 -14.28
N ALA A 11 12.06 25.28 -13.09
CA ALA A 11 11.57 26.00 -11.92
C ALA A 11 12.46 27.23 -11.58
N ALA A 12 13.77 27.14 -11.85
CA ALA A 12 14.73 28.22 -11.62
C ALA A 12 14.44 29.47 -12.48
N ASP A 13 13.83 29.30 -13.65
CA ASP A 13 13.50 30.42 -14.54
C ASP A 13 12.37 31.30 -13.96
N LEU A 14 11.45 30.74 -13.17
CA LEU A 14 10.37 31.50 -12.53
C LEU A 14 10.91 32.49 -11.50
N GLY A 15 11.95 32.11 -10.75
CA GLY A 15 12.61 33.02 -9.80
C GLY A 15 13.25 34.22 -10.49
N ARG A 16 13.81 34.02 -11.68
CA ARG A 16 14.37 35.11 -12.51
C ARG A 16 13.29 36.03 -13.05
N LEU A 17 12.21 35.48 -13.59
CA LEU A 17 11.05 36.26 -14.05
C LEU A 17 10.45 37.09 -12.91
N TYR A 18 10.37 36.50 -11.71
CA TYR A 18 9.87 37.20 -10.53
C TYR A 18 10.77 38.39 -10.14
N ALA A 19 12.09 38.19 -10.15
CA ALA A 19 13.06 39.24 -9.87
C ALA A 19 13.00 40.40 -10.90
N ASN A 20 12.65 40.10 -12.15
CA ASN A 20 12.49 41.09 -13.21
C ASN A 20 11.11 41.80 -13.19
N GLY A 21 10.16 41.32 -12.38
CA GLY A 21 8.80 41.83 -12.35
C GLY A 21 7.88 41.30 -13.46
N ASP A 22 8.30 40.24 -14.17
CA ASP A 22 7.57 39.62 -15.28
C ASP A 22 6.47 38.67 -14.77
N TYR A 23 5.58 39.17 -13.91
CA TYR A 23 4.57 38.34 -13.22
C TYR A 23 3.59 37.66 -14.17
N GLN A 24 3.25 38.31 -15.29
CA GLN A 24 2.37 37.74 -16.31
C GLN A 24 2.99 36.49 -16.96
N ALA A 25 4.29 36.53 -17.25
CA ALA A 25 5.00 35.39 -17.82
C ALA A 25 5.05 34.19 -16.85
N ILE A 26 5.10 34.44 -15.54
CA ILE A 26 5.01 33.38 -14.53
C ILE A 26 3.65 32.68 -14.60
N ILE A 27 2.55 33.44 -14.69
CA ILE A 27 1.19 32.89 -14.76
C ILE A 27 1.02 32.02 -16.02
N GLU A 28 1.63 32.42 -17.14
CA GLU A 28 1.54 31.67 -18.40
C GLU A 28 2.40 30.40 -18.38
N ARG A 29 3.57 30.44 -17.73
CA ARG A 29 4.54 29.33 -17.77
C ARG A 29 4.39 28.33 -16.63
N ALA A 30 4.07 28.77 -15.42
CA ALA A 30 4.02 27.89 -14.25
C ALA A 30 3.06 26.69 -14.43
N PRO A 31 1.85 26.83 -15.00
CA PRO A 31 0.98 25.68 -15.27
C PRO A 31 1.60 24.66 -16.22
N LEU A 32 2.35 25.13 -17.23
CA LEU A 32 3.02 24.25 -18.19
C LEU A 32 4.13 23.44 -17.53
N ILE A 33 4.88 24.07 -16.61
CA ILE A 33 5.92 23.39 -15.83
C ILE A 33 5.28 22.34 -14.92
N LEU A 34 4.17 22.65 -14.25
CA LEU A 34 3.46 21.71 -13.37
C LEU A 34 2.86 20.49 -14.09
N LEU A 35 2.75 20.50 -15.42
CA LEU A 35 2.34 19.33 -16.20
C LEU A 35 3.49 18.32 -16.41
N ASP A 36 4.74 18.71 -16.12
CA ASP A 36 5.89 17.84 -16.22
C ASP A 36 5.93 16.86 -15.04
N THR A 37 5.79 15.56 -15.35
CA THR A 37 5.78 14.49 -14.34
C THR A 37 7.18 14.14 -13.82
N THR A 38 8.23 14.76 -14.36
CA THR A 38 9.63 14.50 -13.96
C THR A 38 10.13 15.46 -12.88
N LEU A 39 9.33 16.45 -12.48
CA LEU A 39 9.70 17.41 -11.43
C LEU A 39 9.97 16.72 -10.09
N SER A 40 11.07 17.12 -9.46
CA SER A 40 11.28 16.80 -8.06
C SER A 40 10.30 17.58 -7.17
N LYS A 41 10.03 17.07 -5.97
CA LYS A 41 9.14 17.74 -5.00
C LYS A 41 9.61 19.15 -4.65
N ASP A 42 10.91 19.37 -4.55
CA ASP A 42 11.47 20.68 -4.23
C ASP A 42 11.26 21.68 -5.38
N GLU A 43 11.40 21.24 -6.63
CA GLU A 43 11.09 22.06 -7.81
C GLU A 43 9.60 22.37 -7.90
N GLU A 44 8.74 21.40 -7.64
CA GLU A 44 7.29 21.60 -7.62
C GLU A 44 6.88 22.64 -6.57
N ILE A 45 7.46 22.59 -5.37
CA ILE A 45 7.27 23.60 -4.31
C ILE A 45 7.69 24.99 -4.80
N GLU A 46 8.86 25.10 -5.45
CA GLU A 46 9.35 26.37 -5.99
C GLU A 46 8.41 26.94 -7.07
N VAL A 47 7.87 26.09 -7.94
CA VAL A 47 6.91 26.50 -8.98
C VAL A 47 5.63 27.03 -8.36
N TYR A 48 5.03 26.29 -7.42
CA TYR A 48 3.84 26.76 -6.69
C TYR A 48 4.11 28.08 -5.95
N LYS A 49 5.29 28.23 -5.34
CA LYS A 49 5.68 29.43 -4.60
C LYS A 49 5.67 30.66 -5.50
N TYR A 50 6.41 30.63 -6.62
CA TYR A 50 6.50 31.78 -7.51
C TYR A 50 5.19 32.04 -8.26
N TYR A 51 4.43 31.00 -8.60
CA TYR A 51 3.12 31.16 -9.22
C TYR A 51 2.13 31.86 -8.27
N ALA A 52 2.06 31.43 -7.02
CA ALA A 52 1.23 32.09 -6.01
C ALA A 52 1.66 33.54 -5.78
N PHE A 53 2.97 33.82 -5.73
CA PHE A 53 3.48 35.20 -5.57
C PHE A 53 3.03 36.11 -6.71
N ALA A 54 3.16 35.67 -7.96
CA ALA A 54 2.74 36.43 -9.13
C ALA A 54 1.24 36.77 -9.08
N LEU A 55 0.40 35.80 -8.70
CA LEU A 55 -1.05 36.01 -8.55
C LEU A 55 -1.38 37.05 -7.46
N VAL A 56 -0.69 37.03 -6.32
CA VAL A 56 -0.89 38.05 -5.26
C VAL A 56 -0.54 39.45 -5.76
N ILE A 57 0.55 39.58 -6.49
CA ILE A 57 1.00 40.88 -7.01
C ILE A 57 -0.03 41.43 -8.00
N LEU A 58 -0.55 40.57 -8.87
CA LEU A 58 -1.58 40.92 -9.87
C LEU A 58 -3.00 41.01 -9.29
N GLY A 59 -3.17 40.88 -7.97
CA GLY A 59 -4.46 41.06 -7.29
C GLY A 59 -5.42 39.87 -7.37
N ARG A 60 -4.96 38.73 -7.91
CA ARG A 60 -5.72 37.48 -8.04
C ARG A 60 -5.63 36.66 -6.75
N LYS A 61 -6.15 37.24 -5.66
CA LYS A 61 -5.99 36.73 -4.29
C LYS A 61 -6.50 35.29 -4.10
N GLU A 62 -7.73 34.99 -4.51
CA GLU A 62 -8.34 33.66 -4.28
C GLU A 62 -7.56 32.54 -4.98
N GLU A 63 -7.10 32.78 -6.20
CA GLU A 63 -6.31 31.81 -6.95
C GLU A 63 -4.93 31.57 -6.30
N ALA A 64 -4.32 32.63 -5.75
CA ALA A 64 -3.09 32.49 -4.98
C ALA A 64 -3.28 31.66 -3.70
N ILE A 65 -4.43 31.79 -3.03
CA ILE A 65 -4.77 31.00 -1.84
C ILE A 65 -4.78 29.51 -2.20
N GLU A 66 -5.45 29.13 -3.28
CA GLU A 66 -5.52 27.72 -3.71
C GLU A 66 -4.13 27.15 -4.00
N LEU A 67 -3.26 27.92 -4.67
CA LEU A 67 -1.88 27.48 -4.92
C LEU A 67 -1.04 27.36 -3.64
N PHE A 68 -1.20 28.27 -2.68
CA PHE A 68 -0.54 28.15 -1.39
C PHE A 68 -1.04 26.94 -0.59
N ILE A 69 -2.31 26.58 -0.69
CA ILE A 69 -2.83 25.35 -0.08
C ILE A 69 -2.16 24.13 -0.70
N ARG A 70 -2.05 24.06 -2.04
CA ARG A 70 -1.32 22.97 -2.73
C ARG A 70 0.14 22.89 -2.30
N LEU A 71 0.82 24.03 -2.19
CA LEU A 71 2.18 24.09 -1.67
C LEU A 71 2.28 23.52 -0.25
N LEU A 72 1.36 23.90 0.64
CA LEU A 72 1.32 23.40 2.03
C LEU A 72 0.94 21.92 2.11
N ASP A 73 0.22 21.38 1.13
CA ASP A 73 -0.05 19.94 1.04
C ASP A 73 1.20 19.15 0.66
N LEU A 74 2.08 19.71 -0.17
CA LEU A 74 3.38 19.13 -0.50
C LEU A 74 4.37 19.24 0.66
N ASN A 75 4.41 20.40 1.33
CA ASN A 75 5.26 20.66 2.47
C ASN A 75 4.51 21.38 3.61
N PRO A 76 3.93 20.62 4.56
CA PRO A 76 3.16 21.18 5.67
C PRO A 76 3.92 22.14 6.59
N ASN A 77 5.25 22.06 6.61
CA ASN A 77 6.13 22.86 7.45
C ASN A 77 6.73 24.07 6.72
N PHE A 78 6.33 24.31 5.47
CA PHE A 78 6.84 25.44 4.69
C PHE A 78 6.55 26.79 5.37
N GLN A 79 7.54 27.67 5.37
CA GLN A 79 7.45 29.02 5.93
C GLN A 79 8.05 30.04 4.98
N LEU A 80 7.40 31.20 4.89
CA LEU A 80 7.94 32.35 4.18
C LEU A 80 8.85 33.16 5.10
N ASP A 81 9.97 33.63 4.58
CA ASP A 81 10.88 34.53 5.30
C ASP A 81 10.30 35.96 5.29
N PRO A 82 9.87 36.50 6.45
CA PRO A 82 9.24 37.81 6.52
C PRO A 82 10.19 38.97 6.21
N VAL A 83 11.51 38.75 6.24
CA VAL A 83 12.52 39.77 5.92
C VAL A 83 12.63 39.95 4.41
N LYS A 84 12.40 38.89 3.63
CA LYS A 84 12.58 38.88 2.17
C LYS A 84 11.29 39.05 1.39
N ILE A 85 10.15 38.73 1.98
CA ILE A 85 8.86 38.67 1.29
C ILE A 85 7.96 39.84 1.70
N SER A 86 7.22 40.39 0.74
CA SER A 86 6.33 41.53 1.02
C SER A 86 5.23 41.14 2.03
N PRO A 87 4.82 42.06 2.93
CA PRO A 87 3.73 41.82 3.88
C PRO A 87 2.42 41.39 3.21
N LYS A 88 2.14 41.88 1.99
CA LYS A 88 0.96 41.50 1.21
C LYS A 88 0.93 40.00 0.90
N ILE A 89 2.05 39.43 0.46
CA ILE A 89 2.18 37.99 0.16
C ILE A 89 2.07 37.16 1.44
N ILE A 90 2.72 37.60 2.52
CA ILE A 90 2.67 36.93 3.83
C ILE A 90 1.22 36.83 4.33
N ASN A 91 0.45 37.90 4.21
CA ASN A 91 -0.95 37.91 4.64
C ASN A 91 -1.79 36.89 3.87
N VAL A 92 -1.63 36.81 2.54
CA VAL A 92 -2.36 35.83 1.71
C VAL A 92 -1.91 34.40 2.02
N PHE A 93 -0.63 34.17 2.26
CA PHE A 93 -0.11 32.86 2.66
C PHE A 93 -0.66 32.40 4.01
N ASN A 94 -0.72 33.30 5.01
CA ASN A 94 -1.29 32.99 6.32
C ASN A 94 -2.78 32.69 6.24
N GLU A 95 -3.51 33.40 5.38
CA GLU A 95 -4.92 33.11 5.09
C GLU A 95 -5.09 31.73 4.46
N ALA A 96 -4.26 31.37 3.47
CA ALA A 96 -4.24 30.03 2.89
C ALA A 96 -3.95 28.93 3.94
N LYS A 97 -2.98 29.17 4.84
CA LYS A 97 -2.67 28.27 5.95
C LYS A 97 -3.87 28.07 6.88
N ASN A 98 -4.55 29.15 7.23
CA ASN A 98 -5.76 29.10 8.06
C ASN A 98 -6.89 28.34 7.35
N ARG A 99 -7.12 28.62 6.06
CA ARG A 99 -8.16 27.95 5.26
C ARG A 99 -7.89 26.45 5.13
N ARG A 100 -6.63 26.08 4.85
CA ARG A 100 -6.19 24.67 4.84
C ARG A 100 -6.50 23.98 6.17
N ASN A 101 -6.19 24.61 7.30
CA ASN A 101 -6.45 24.03 8.62
C ASN A 101 -7.96 23.85 8.91
N LEU A 102 -8.82 24.68 8.33
CA LEU A 102 -10.28 24.53 8.42
C LEU A 102 -10.82 23.45 7.47
N MET A 103 -10.18 23.26 6.31
CA MET A 103 -10.56 22.25 5.30
C MET A 103 -10.02 20.86 5.62
N MET A 104 -8.90 20.76 6.32
CA MET A 104 -8.49 19.50 6.92
C MET A 104 -9.60 19.09 7.90
N PRO A 105 -10.16 17.86 7.79
CA PRO A 105 -11.00 17.36 8.86
C PRO A 105 -10.22 17.54 10.16
N ILE A 106 -10.88 17.97 11.24
CA ILE A 106 -10.25 18.05 12.56
C ILE A 106 -9.81 16.62 12.91
N ILE A 107 -8.62 16.23 12.45
CA ILE A 107 -7.87 15.12 12.97
C ILE A 107 -7.45 15.67 14.33
N ARG A 108 -8.35 15.51 15.31
CA ARG A 108 -7.96 15.53 16.73
C ARG A 108 -6.64 14.77 16.77
N PRO A 109 -5.57 15.31 17.39
CA PRO A 109 -4.30 14.61 17.45
C PRO A 109 -4.64 13.18 17.82
N PHE A 110 -4.46 12.27 16.87
CA PHE A 110 -4.70 10.87 17.10
C PHE A 110 -3.59 10.57 18.08
N LYS A 111 -3.97 10.57 19.36
CA LYS A 111 -3.15 10.21 20.49
C LYS A 111 -2.64 8.83 20.16
N ASP A 112 -1.47 8.79 19.55
CA ASP A 112 -0.87 7.64 18.90
C ASP A 112 -1.91 6.80 18.14
N THR A 113 -1.98 6.91 16.80
CA THR A 113 -2.30 5.70 16.04
C THR A 113 -1.17 4.72 16.34
N ILE A 114 -1.26 4.04 17.47
CA ILE A 114 -0.71 2.71 17.66
C ILE A 114 -1.21 2.01 16.42
N TYR A 115 -0.30 1.75 15.48
CA TYR A 115 -0.49 0.69 14.52
C TYR A 115 -0.76 -0.51 15.40
N ILE A 116 -2.04 -0.82 15.65
CA ILE A 116 -2.42 -2.12 16.14
C ILE A 116 -2.08 -2.98 14.95
N GLU A 117 -0.85 -3.46 14.93
CA GLU A 117 -0.43 -4.59 14.12
C GLU A 117 -1.58 -5.59 14.30
N LYS A 118 -2.41 -5.74 13.26
CA LYS A 118 -3.53 -6.66 13.30
C LYS A 118 -2.89 -8.03 13.35
N LYS A 119 -2.51 -8.47 14.54
CA LYS A 119 -2.07 -9.83 14.80
C LYS A 119 -3.19 -10.68 14.24
N LEU A 120 -2.87 -11.52 13.24
CA LEU A 120 -3.82 -12.48 12.74
C LEU A 120 -4.39 -13.18 13.98
N PRO A 121 -5.70 -13.06 14.26
CA PRO A 121 -6.24 -13.65 15.47
C PRO A 121 -5.95 -15.14 15.38
N LEU A 122 -5.52 -15.75 16.49
CA LEU A 122 -5.19 -17.18 16.55
C LEU A 122 -6.33 -18.06 15.99
N ALA A 123 -7.56 -17.54 16.05
CA ALA A 123 -8.77 -18.08 15.44
C ALA A 123 -8.71 -18.33 13.92
N VAL A 124 -7.85 -17.62 13.19
CA VAL A 124 -7.60 -17.83 11.74
C VAL A 124 -6.62 -18.98 11.50
N LEU A 125 -5.70 -19.23 12.44
CA LEU A 125 -4.68 -20.27 12.31
C LEU A 125 -5.19 -21.66 12.69
N VAL A 126 -6.12 -21.74 13.64
CA VAL A 126 -6.63 -23.00 14.17
C VAL A 126 -8.12 -23.13 13.82
N PRO A 127 -8.49 -24.00 12.86
CA PRO A 127 -9.89 -24.27 12.51
C PRO A 127 -10.73 -24.59 13.75
N GLY A 128 -11.95 -24.05 13.81
CA GLY A 128 -12.89 -24.28 14.91
C GLY A 128 -12.74 -23.38 16.13
N VAL A 129 -11.61 -22.69 16.33
CA VAL A 129 -11.42 -21.78 17.49
C VAL A 129 -12.37 -20.58 17.42
N TYR A 130 -12.60 -20.03 16.23
CA TYR A 130 -13.56 -18.93 16.04
C TYR A 130 -14.98 -19.33 16.46
N GLN A 131 -15.44 -20.52 16.06
CA GLN A 131 -16.77 -21.02 16.42
C GLN A 131 -16.92 -21.19 17.94
N ILE A 132 -15.85 -21.54 18.66
CA ILE A 132 -15.86 -21.60 20.13
C ILE A 132 -16.02 -20.20 20.73
N GLN A 133 -15.33 -19.20 20.18
CA GLN A 133 -15.42 -17.80 20.61
C GLN A 133 -16.83 -17.23 20.41
N GLU A 134 -17.49 -17.59 19.30
CA GLU A 134 -18.87 -17.21 18.97
C GLU A 134 -19.94 -18.08 19.69
N ASN A 135 -19.60 -18.71 20.82
CA ASN A 135 -20.48 -19.60 21.60
C ASN A 135 -21.04 -20.84 20.86
N LYS A 136 -20.57 -21.16 19.64
CA LYS A 136 -20.94 -22.36 18.86
C LYS A 136 -20.03 -23.55 19.20
N ARG A 137 -19.94 -23.90 20.49
CA ARG A 137 -18.93 -24.85 21.04
C ARG A 137 -18.91 -26.23 20.38
N ILE A 138 -20.08 -26.87 20.21
CA ILE A 138 -20.18 -28.21 19.63
C ILE A 138 -19.60 -28.23 18.21
N LYS A 139 -19.95 -27.22 17.40
CA LYS A 139 -19.46 -27.07 16.03
C LYS A 139 -17.94 -26.88 16.01
N GLY A 140 -17.43 -25.99 16.87
CA GLY A 140 -15.98 -25.75 16.98
C GLY A 140 -15.19 -27.00 17.33
N TYR A 141 -15.66 -27.80 18.29
CA TYR A 141 -15.01 -29.06 18.65
C TYR A 141 -15.04 -30.10 17.53
N ILE A 142 -16.15 -30.19 16.78
CA ILE A 142 -16.23 -31.09 15.62
C ILE A 142 -15.19 -30.69 14.56
N ILE A 143 -15.05 -29.40 14.27
CA ILE A 143 -14.07 -28.90 13.29
C ILE A 143 -12.64 -29.20 13.77
N ILE A 144 -12.31 -28.91 15.03
CA ILE A 144 -10.99 -29.20 15.62
C ILE A 144 -10.67 -30.70 15.54
N ALA A 145 -11.63 -31.56 15.92
CA ALA A 145 -11.43 -33.00 15.89
C ALA A 145 -11.22 -33.51 14.45
N ALA A 146 -12.00 -33.01 13.49
CA ALA A 146 -11.88 -33.37 12.08
C ALA A 146 -10.50 -32.96 11.53
N GLU A 147 -10.04 -31.74 11.85
CA GLU A 147 -8.73 -31.25 11.44
C GLU A 147 -7.58 -32.04 12.08
N LEU A 148 -7.69 -32.39 13.36
CA LEU A 148 -6.67 -33.20 14.02
C LEU A 148 -6.55 -34.59 13.38
N ILE A 149 -7.67 -35.21 13.03
CA ILE A 149 -7.70 -36.51 12.35
C ILE A 149 -7.10 -36.38 10.94
N SER A 150 -7.47 -35.36 10.17
CA SER A 150 -7.01 -35.17 8.79
C SER A 150 -5.49 -34.90 8.73
N VAL A 151 -4.98 -34.01 9.59
CA VAL A 151 -3.54 -33.70 9.69
C VAL A 151 -2.74 -34.92 10.14
N THR A 152 -3.25 -35.69 11.10
CA THR A 152 -2.60 -36.94 11.55
C THR A 152 -2.53 -37.96 10.41
N ALA A 153 -3.64 -38.15 9.69
CA ALA A 153 -3.68 -39.04 8.53
C ALA A 153 -2.75 -38.58 7.41
N LEU A 154 -2.65 -37.27 7.18
CA LEU A 154 -1.70 -36.67 6.24
C LEU A 154 -0.25 -36.98 6.64
N GLY A 155 0.12 -36.78 7.91
CA GLY A 155 1.45 -37.11 8.43
C GLY A 155 1.82 -38.58 8.25
N ILE A 156 0.90 -39.49 8.61
CA ILE A 156 1.08 -40.94 8.41
C ILE A 156 1.26 -41.26 6.92
N SER A 157 0.42 -40.70 6.06
CA SER A 157 0.50 -40.95 4.62
C SER A 157 1.79 -40.42 4.00
N GLN A 158 2.31 -39.27 4.46
CA GLN A 158 3.57 -38.69 4.02
C GLN A 158 4.76 -39.55 4.44
N TYR A 159 4.73 -40.12 5.65
CA TYR A 159 5.75 -41.05 6.11
C TYR A 159 5.80 -42.31 5.22
N TYR A 160 4.67 -42.98 5.02
CA TYR A 160 4.63 -44.19 4.18
C TYR A 160 4.89 -43.92 2.70
N TYR A 161 4.49 -42.76 2.18
CA TYR A 161 4.87 -42.30 0.84
C TYR A 161 6.40 -42.24 0.69
N THR A 162 7.07 -41.61 1.66
CA THR A 162 8.54 -41.45 1.62
C THR A 162 9.23 -42.80 1.66
N LYS A 163 8.83 -43.66 2.61
CA LYS A 163 9.37 -45.02 2.74
C LYS A 163 9.17 -45.86 1.48
N SER A 164 7.94 -45.92 0.94
CA SER A 164 7.64 -46.72 -0.26
C SER A 164 8.31 -46.18 -1.52
N ARG A 165 8.51 -44.86 -1.62
CA ARG A 165 9.28 -44.23 -2.70
C ARG A 165 10.74 -44.68 -2.66
N GLU A 166 11.36 -44.69 -1.49
CA GLU A 166 12.75 -45.16 -1.32
C GLU A 166 12.89 -46.64 -1.69
N GLU A 167 11.98 -47.49 -1.23
CA GLU A 167 11.96 -48.92 -1.59
C GLU A 167 11.82 -49.14 -3.10
N TYR A 168 10.92 -48.38 -3.75
CA TYR A 168 10.75 -48.42 -5.21
C TYR A 168 12.03 -48.01 -5.96
N LEU A 169 12.66 -46.90 -5.55
CA LEU A 169 13.88 -46.41 -6.20
C LEU A 169 15.10 -47.30 -5.97
N ALA A 170 15.14 -48.03 -4.85
CA ALA A 170 16.20 -48.98 -4.54
C ALA A 170 16.06 -50.31 -5.29
N THR A 171 14.85 -50.67 -5.74
CA THR A 171 14.57 -51.95 -6.39
C THR A 171 15.18 -51.98 -7.80
N ARG A 172 15.99 -53.01 -8.09
CA ARG A 172 16.61 -53.23 -9.42
C ARG A 172 15.99 -54.39 -10.18
N ASP A 173 15.25 -55.26 -9.50
CA ASP A 173 14.60 -56.43 -10.10
C ASP A 173 13.41 -56.01 -10.97
N PRO A 174 13.42 -56.28 -12.29
CA PRO A 174 12.33 -55.93 -13.20
C PRO A 174 10.98 -56.61 -12.85
N TYR A 175 10.99 -57.76 -12.18
CA TYR A 175 9.76 -58.48 -11.84
C TYR A 175 9.04 -57.87 -10.63
N ILE A 176 9.77 -57.22 -9.72
CA ILE A 176 9.25 -56.67 -8.46
C ILE A 176 8.96 -55.16 -8.57
N ILE A 177 9.58 -54.48 -9.54
CA ILE A 177 9.47 -53.02 -9.68
C ILE A 177 8.02 -52.52 -9.85
N SER A 178 7.19 -53.30 -10.55
CA SER A 178 5.77 -52.98 -10.76
C SER A 178 4.98 -53.02 -9.46
N GLU A 179 5.20 -54.06 -8.64
CA GLU A 179 4.55 -54.20 -7.34
C GLU A 179 4.93 -53.05 -6.39
N LYS A 180 6.23 -52.72 -6.33
CA LYS A 180 6.72 -51.60 -5.51
C LYS A 180 6.19 -50.26 -5.97
N TYR A 181 6.06 -50.06 -7.28
CA TYR A 181 5.44 -48.87 -7.85
C TYR A 181 3.97 -48.73 -7.42
N GLU A 182 3.18 -49.81 -7.45
CA GLU A 182 1.77 -49.75 -7.04
C GLU A 182 1.61 -49.38 -5.56
N VAL A 183 2.45 -49.91 -4.68
CA VAL A 183 2.46 -49.53 -3.26
C VAL A 183 2.79 -48.04 -3.09
N TYR A 184 3.85 -47.57 -3.76
CA TYR A 184 4.24 -46.16 -3.78
C TYR A 184 3.10 -45.25 -4.29
N ASN A 185 2.50 -45.61 -5.42
CA ASN A 185 1.42 -44.87 -6.06
C ASN A 185 0.17 -44.82 -5.16
N GLY A 186 -0.13 -45.93 -4.47
CA GLY A 186 -1.21 -46.00 -3.50
C GLY A 186 -1.04 -44.99 -2.36
N TRP A 187 0.16 -44.88 -1.79
CA TRP A 187 0.46 -43.90 -0.75
C TRP A 187 0.49 -42.46 -1.27
N TYR A 188 0.98 -42.24 -2.49
CA TYR A 188 0.93 -40.94 -3.15
C TYR A 188 -0.51 -40.42 -3.28
N LYS A 189 -1.44 -41.27 -3.76
CA LYS A 189 -2.86 -40.93 -3.88
C LYS A 189 -3.50 -40.62 -2.53
N LYS A 190 -3.26 -41.44 -1.51
CA LYS A 190 -3.76 -41.20 -0.14
C LYS A 190 -3.27 -39.87 0.42
N ARG A 191 -1.98 -39.55 0.22
CA ARG A 191 -1.42 -38.26 0.65
C ARG A 191 -2.13 -37.09 0.01
N LEU A 192 -2.37 -37.13 -1.31
CA LEU A 192 -3.10 -36.07 -1.98
C LEU A 192 -4.52 -35.93 -1.42
N ILE A 193 -5.24 -37.03 -1.24
CA ILE A 193 -6.59 -37.01 -0.66
C ILE A 193 -6.58 -36.32 0.71
N PHE A 194 -5.69 -36.72 1.63
CA PHE A 194 -5.64 -36.12 2.96
C PHE A 194 -5.19 -34.65 2.94
N ALA A 195 -4.29 -34.27 2.03
CA ALA A 195 -3.88 -32.88 1.87
C ALA A 195 -5.07 -32.01 1.41
N PHE A 196 -5.84 -32.47 0.42
CA PHE A 196 -7.04 -31.78 -0.04
C PHE A 196 -8.12 -31.73 1.05
N THR A 197 -8.36 -32.82 1.77
CA THR A 197 -9.33 -32.85 2.87
C THR A 197 -8.97 -31.86 3.98
N THR A 198 -7.70 -31.81 4.39
CA THR A 198 -7.20 -30.86 5.39
C THR A 198 -7.42 -29.42 4.93
N GLY A 199 -7.00 -29.09 3.71
CA GLY A 199 -7.22 -27.75 3.15
C GLY A 199 -8.69 -27.37 3.03
N ALA A 200 -9.57 -28.32 2.69
CA ALA A 200 -11.01 -28.10 2.60
C ALA A 200 -11.65 -27.85 3.96
N ILE A 201 -11.26 -28.60 5.01
CA ILE A 201 -11.74 -28.39 6.39
C ILE A 201 -11.30 -27.00 6.88
N TRP A 202 -10.04 -26.65 6.67
CA TRP A 202 -9.50 -25.34 7.04
C TRP A 202 -10.24 -24.19 6.33
N LEU A 203 -10.43 -24.30 5.01
CA LEU A 203 -11.15 -23.30 4.22
C LEU A 203 -12.62 -23.19 4.64
N PHE A 204 -13.29 -24.32 4.87
CA PHE A 204 -14.67 -24.33 5.39
C PHE A 204 -14.77 -23.62 6.74
N SER A 205 -13.81 -23.84 7.64
CA SER A 205 -13.77 -23.16 8.93
C SER A 205 -13.60 -21.65 8.81
N LEU A 206 -12.86 -21.18 7.80
CA LEU A 206 -12.70 -19.75 7.52
C LEU A 206 -13.97 -19.14 6.91
N ILE A 207 -14.57 -19.79 5.91
CA ILE A 207 -15.81 -19.30 5.30
C ILE A 207 -16.93 -19.23 6.35
N ASP A 208 -16.98 -20.18 7.29
CA ASP A 208 -17.97 -20.13 8.38
C ASP A 208 -17.66 -19.08 9.45
N ALA A 209 -16.42 -18.57 9.50
CA ALA A 209 -16.01 -17.55 10.44
C ALA A 209 -16.35 -16.12 9.97
N PHE A 210 -16.43 -15.91 8.65
CA PHE A 210 -16.69 -14.60 8.02
C PHE A 210 -18.10 -14.54 7.43
#